data_AF-A0A932CT57-F1
#
_entry.id   AF-A0A932CT57-F1
#
_cell.length_a   1.000
_cell.length_b   1.000
_cell.length_c   1.000
_cell.angle_alpha   90.00
_cell.angle_beta   90.00
_cell.angle_gamma   90.00
#
_symmetry.space_group_name_H-M   'P 1'
#
loop_
_entity.id
_entity.type
_entity.pdbx_description
1 polymer ?
#
loop_
_entity_poly.entity_id
_entity_poly.type
_entity_poly.pdbx_seq_one_letter_code
_entity_poly.pdbx_strand_id
1 'polypeptide(L)'
;MGYDPFGSMYLWTTIIAVVGVLVTVAIAIGLAVFIRKATMGGGQLVIAVPGQMGLLQPPTPQGGAQQIKKAVCRNCGASKQRPSRTAYLYCDYCGTLVDWDFRVSITTAASAMPGPEYERLRAQVAPVQARAKVARDRETYRQTLAQLFDMHMRACPASYSPRLGDPAYRAAILDYTVATYLDAAFDPEAQARQAAMDGAVRGLRWSGGFGTPRRVERQSFQALVASFKAFLERSSQLSEPHLDRHPDQPTRAIIDGIASSAFVQGWLPYLAEPDQEALIREMGLGGEYVPLTPVDTTDRHCGSCGQPSPVVARAERVVCESCGHTIDVSRPEIQCTSCGAPLSIPIGATRHACPHCRADLRMDGAL
;
A
#
# COMPACT_ATOMS: atom_id res chain seq x y z
N MET A 1 47.79 -19.54 55.79
CA MET A 1 47.05 -19.64 54.51
C MET A 1 47.37 -18.40 53.70
N GLY A 2 48.32 -18.50 52.76
CA GLY A 2 48.75 -17.37 51.94
C GLY A 2 47.74 -17.13 50.82
N TYR A 3 47.09 -15.97 50.83
CA TYR A 3 46.27 -15.51 49.73
C TYR A 3 47.22 -15.06 48.63
N ASP A 4 47.23 -15.73 47.47
CA ASP A 4 47.99 -15.31 46.30
C ASP A 4 47.15 -14.29 45.51
N PRO A 5 47.44 -12.99 45.62
CA PRO A 5 46.66 -11.96 44.96
C PRO A 5 46.84 -11.98 43.43
N PHE A 6 47.86 -12.65 42.90
CA PHE A 6 48.14 -12.70 41.48
C PHE A 6 47.32 -13.77 40.76
N GLY A 7 47.06 -14.91 41.40
CA GLY A 7 46.22 -15.98 40.84
C GLY A 7 44.77 -15.53 40.55
N SER A 8 44.22 -14.67 41.41
CA SER A 8 42.88 -14.08 41.22
C SER A 8 42.83 -13.14 40.00
N MET A 9 43.87 -12.33 39.80
CA MET A 9 43.90 -11.34 38.73
C MET A 9 43.98 -12.00 37.34
N TYR A 10 44.73 -13.10 37.19
CA TYR A 10 44.81 -13.88 35.95
C TYR A 10 43.50 -14.62 35.63
N LEU A 11 42.80 -15.11 36.66
CA LEU A 11 41.50 -15.75 36.48
C LEU A 11 40.46 -14.74 35.96
N TRP A 12 40.41 -13.54 36.54
CA TRP A 12 39.47 -12.50 36.11
C TRP A 12 39.76 -11.94 34.71
N THR A 13 41.03 -11.74 34.35
CA THR A 13 41.39 -11.32 32.98
C THR A 13 41.04 -12.38 31.95
N THR A 14 41.26 -13.66 32.27
CA THR A 14 40.88 -14.77 31.38
C THR A 14 39.36 -14.87 31.22
N ILE A 15 38.59 -14.73 32.31
CA ILE A 15 37.13 -14.73 32.26
C ILE A 15 36.60 -13.57 31.41
N ILE A 16 37.12 -12.35 31.61
CA ILE A 16 36.70 -11.17 30.83
C ILE A 16 37.00 -11.35 29.34
N ALA A 17 38.17 -11.88 28.99
CA ALA A 17 38.54 -12.14 27.60
C ALA A 17 37.62 -13.18 26.94
N VAL A 18 37.34 -14.30 27.63
CA VAL A 18 36.46 -15.36 27.12
C VAL A 18 35.02 -14.86 26.97
N VAL A 19 34.49 -14.14 27.95
CA VAL A 19 33.14 -13.57 27.88
C VAL A 19 33.05 -12.54 26.75
N GLY A 20 34.07 -11.69 26.57
CA GLY A 20 34.12 -10.73 25.48
C GLY A 20 34.01 -11.41 24.10
N VAL A 21 34.81 -12.45 23.86
CA VAL A 21 34.79 -13.22 22.61
C VAL A 21 33.43 -13.90 22.39
N LEU A 22 32.86 -14.53 23.43
CA LEU A 22 31.56 -15.20 23.33
C LEU A 22 30.42 -14.22 23.02
N VAL A 23 30.43 -13.02 23.61
CA VAL A 23 29.45 -11.97 23.30
C VAL A 23 29.60 -11.49 21.86
N THR A 24 30.82 -11.27 21.37
CA THR A 24 31.04 -10.86 19.96
C THR A 24 30.58 -11.93 18.98
N VAL A 25 30.84 -13.21 19.26
CA VAL A 25 30.37 -14.34 18.42
C VAL A 25 28.84 -14.46 18.46
N ALA A 26 28.22 -14.32 19.63
CA ALA A 26 26.75 -14.36 19.75
C ALA A 26 26.08 -13.19 19.00
N ILE A 27 26.65 -11.98 19.07
CA ILE A 27 26.18 -10.82 18.30
C ILE A 27 26.36 -11.07 16.80
N ALA A 28 27.51 -11.59 16.36
CA ALA A 28 27.75 -11.89 14.94
C ALA A 28 26.79 -12.97 14.39
N ILE A 29 26.52 -14.03 15.16
CA ILE A 29 25.55 -15.07 14.82
C ILE A 29 24.12 -14.50 14.82
N GLY A 30 23.76 -13.69 15.82
CA GLY A 30 22.47 -13.01 15.87
C GLY A 30 22.25 -12.07 14.69
N LEU A 31 23.28 -11.31 14.31
CA LEU A 31 23.26 -10.42 13.16
C LEU A 31 23.18 -11.21 11.85
N ALA A 32 23.93 -12.31 11.71
CA ALA A 32 23.87 -13.19 10.54
C ALA A 32 22.50 -13.88 10.41
N VAL A 33 21.89 -14.33 11.52
CA VAL A 33 20.54 -14.89 11.53
C VAL A 33 19.50 -13.82 11.21
N PHE A 34 19.63 -12.60 11.73
CA PHE A 34 18.75 -11.47 11.44
C PHE A 34 18.85 -11.04 9.97
N ILE A 35 20.06 -10.90 9.42
CA ILE A 35 20.32 -10.61 8.01
C ILE A 35 19.80 -11.75 7.13
N ARG A 36 19.99 -13.01 7.53
CA ARG A 36 19.45 -14.18 6.82
C ARG A 36 17.92 -14.21 6.87
N LYS A 37 17.28 -13.84 7.98
CA LYS A 37 15.82 -13.71 8.07
C LYS A 37 15.29 -12.54 7.23
N ALA A 38 16.05 -11.45 7.15
CA ALA A 38 15.77 -10.31 6.28
C ALA A 38 16.01 -10.61 4.79
N THR A 39 16.89 -11.56 4.45
CA THR A 39 17.22 -11.91 3.06
C THR A 39 16.54 -13.20 2.54
N MET A 40 16.01 -14.07 3.41
CA MET A 40 15.28 -15.29 3.03
C MET A 40 13.77 -15.08 2.81
N GLY A 41 13.26 -13.86 2.91
CA GLY A 41 11.96 -13.51 2.37
C GLY A 41 12.10 -13.31 0.86
N GLY A 42 11.92 -14.37 0.07
CA GLY A 42 11.75 -14.28 -1.38
C GLY A 42 10.52 -13.44 -1.71
N GLY A 43 10.69 -12.12 -1.70
CA GLY A 43 9.64 -11.13 -1.89
C GLY A 43 9.50 -10.81 -3.37
N GLN A 44 8.48 -11.40 -4.01
CA GLN A 44 7.96 -10.85 -5.24
C GLN A 44 7.39 -9.45 -4.91
N LEU A 45 7.84 -8.40 -5.61
CA LEU A 45 7.29 -7.05 -5.50
C LEU A 45 5.92 -7.09 -6.12
N VAL A 46 4.91 -6.58 -5.43
CA VAL A 46 3.66 -6.26 -6.08
C VAL A 46 3.09 -4.95 -5.58
N ILE A 47 2.58 -4.23 -6.57
CA ILE A 47 1.78 -3.04 -6.50
C ILE A 47 0.52 -3.37 -5.67
N ALA A 48 0.42 -2.74 -4.49
CA ALA A 48 -0.74 -2.65 -3.61
C ALA A 48 -1.02 -3.75 -2.56
N VAL A 49 -0.01 -4.43 -1.99
CA VAL A 49 -0.18 -5.17 -0.70
C VAL A 49 0.95 -4.93 0.32
N PRO A 50 0.65 -4.39 1.53
CA PRO A 50 1.60 -4.01 2.59
C PRO A 50 2.53 -5.09 3.16
N GLY A 51 2.25 -6.38 2.96
CA GLY A 51 3.04 -7.46 3.55
C GLY A 51 4.48 -7.60 3.03
N GLN A 52 4.81 -6.99 1.89
CA GLN A 52 6.13 -7.08 1.24
C GLN A 52 6.89 -5.75 1.19
N MET A 53 6.29 -4.68 1.72
CA MET A 53 7.01 -3.44 1.97
C MET A 53 8.11 -3.58 3.02
N GLY A 54 8.26 -4.71 3.72
CA GLY A 54 9.31 -4.89 4.73
C GLY A 54 10.75 -4.73 4.20
N LEU A 55 11.00 -4.96 2.90
CA LEU A 55 12.30 -4.69 2.26
C LEU A 55 12.43 -3.27 1.72
N LEU A 56 11.31 -2.59 1.52
CA LEU A 56 11.22 -1.20 1.10
C LEU A 56 10.82 -0.29 2.26
N GLN A 57 10.78 -0.78 3.50
CA GLN A 57 10.37 -0.02 4.67
C GLN A 57 11.57 0.79 5.10
N PRO A 58 11.59 2.07 4.76
CA PRO A 58 12.69 2.91 5.13
C PRO A 58 12.46 3.34 6.60
N PRO A 59 13.50 3.69 7.38
CA PRO A 59 13.29 4.22 8.72
C PRO A 59 12.31 5.41 8.75
N THR A 60 11.59 5.58 9.86
CA THR A 60 10.56 6.61 10.01
C THR A 60 11.14 8.02 9.75
N PRO A 61 10.59 8.81 8.81
CA PRO A 61 11.07 10.17 8.57
C PRO A 61 10.82 11.08 9.79
N GLN A 62 11.81 11.90 10.14
CA GLN A 62 11.65 13.01 11.08
C GLN A 62 11.52 14.31 10.30
N GLY A 63 10.31 14.92 10.32
CA GLY A 63 10.07 16.31 9.93
C GLY A 63 10.10 16.63 8.42
N GLY A 64 8.95 16.99 7.86
CA GLY A 64 8.81 17.57 6.52
C GLY A 64 7.42 18.20 6.35
N ALA A 65 7.33 19.28 5.56
CA ALA A 65 6.06 19.98 5.29
C ALA A 65 5.02 19.05 4.66
N GLN A 66 3.74 19.18 5.06
CA GLN A 66 2.63 18.38 4.53
C GLN A 66 2.36 18.71 3.06
N GLN A 67 3.06 18.05 2.14
CA GLN A 67 2.69 18.03 0.73
C GLN A 67 1.57 17.00 0.54
N ILE A 68 0.49 17.42 -0.10
CA ILE A 68 -0.63 16.54 -0.45
C ILE A 68 -0.49 16.17 -1.91
N LYS A 69 -0.81 14.91 -2.23
CA LYS A 69 -0.81 14.43 -3.60
C LYS A 69 -2.02 14.98 -4.38
N LYS A 70 -1.79 15.97 -5.25
CA LYS A 70 -2.78 16.53 -6.18
C LYS A 70 -2.86 15.67 -7.45
N ALA A 71 -3.52 14.52 -7.35
CA ALA A 71 -3.77 13.66 -8.50
C ALA A 71 -4.77 14.30 -9.48
N VAL A 72 -4.48 14.26 -10.78
CA VAL A 72 -5.41 14.69 -11.84
C VAL A 72 -6.25 13.50 -12.28
N CYS A 73 -7.57 13.64 -12.25
CA CYS A 73 -8.46 12.60 -12.68
C CYS A 73 -8.37 12.40 -14.19
N ARG A 74 -7.97 11.21 -14.63
CA ARG A 74 -7.92 10.87 -16.06
C ARG A 74 -9.29 10.75 -16.72
N ASN A 75 -10.34 10.55 -15.91
CA ASN A 75 -11.72 10.43 -16.42
C ASN A 75 -12.36 11.80 -16.70
N CYS A 76 -12.26 12.76 -15.79
CA CYS A 76 -12.89 14.09 -15.95
C CYS A 76 -11.93 15.27 -16.05
N GLY A 77 -10.62 15.05 -15.99
CA GLY A 77 -9.59 16.10 -16.02
C GLY A 77 -9.45 16.93 -14.73
N ALA A 78 -10.35 16.77 -13.77
CA ALA A 78 -10.33 17.55 -12.54
C ALA A 78 -9.21 17.09 -11.58
N SER A 79 -8.53 18.05 -10.94
CA SER A 79 -7.60 17.74 -9.85
C SER A 79 -8.35 17.35 -8.58
N LYS A 80 -7.80 16.42 -7.80
CA LYS A 80 -8.22 16.18 -6.42
C LYS A 80 -8.01 17.46 -5.60
N GLN A 81 -9.04 17.87 -4.86
CA GLN A 81 -9.06 19.14 -4.11
C GLN A 81 -9.09 18.93 -2.61
N ARG A 82 -9.42 17.73 -2.13
CA ARG A 82 -9.51 17.41 -0.70
C ARG A 82 -8.40 16.45 -0.27
N PRO A 83 -7.87 16.56 0.96
CA PRO A 83 -7.08 15.50 1.56
C PRO A 83 -7.91 14.21 1.59
N SER A 84 -7.30 13.06 1.31
CA SER A 84 -7.98 11.78 1.53
C SER A 84 -7.73 11.26 2.93
N ARG A 85 -8.76 10.65 3.52
CA ARG A 85 -8.65 9.91 4.78
C ARG A 85 -8.18 8.47 4.59
N THR A 86 -8.11 7.99 3.36
CA THR A 86 -7.74 6.61 3.03
C THR A 86 -6.56 6.58 2.08
N ALA A 87 -5.90 5.44 1.98
CA ALA A 87 -4.82 5.28 1.01
C ALA A 87 -5.33 5.33 -0.44
N TYR A 88 -6.59 4.97 -0.71
CA TYR A 88 -7.15 5.02 -2.07
C TYR A 88 -7.69 6.41 -2.36
N LEU A 89 -7.12 7.06 -3.38
CA LEU A 89 -7.51 8.42 -3.77
C LEU A 89 -8.59 8.36 -4.83
N TYR A 90 -9.79 8.79 -4.47
CA TYR A 90 -10.88 8.99 -5.41
C TYR A 90 -11.00 10.46 -5.83
N CYS A 91 -11.41 10.68 -7.08
CA CYS A 91 -11.73 12.01 -7.61
C CYS A 91 -12.89 12.64 -6.82
N ASP A 92 -12.72 13.89 -6.41
CA ASP A 92 -13.76 14.61 -5.65
C ASP A 92 -14.99 15.01 -6.51
N TYR A 93 -14.90 14.89 -7.83
CA TYR A 93 -15.98 15.29 -8.76
C TYR A 93 -16.75 14.09 -9.33
N CYS A 94 -16.04 13.05 -9.78
CA CYS A 94 -16.64 11.91 -10.46
C CYS A 94 -16.41 10.57 -9.74
N GLY A 95 -15.85 10.58 -8.52
CA GLY A 95 -15.70 9.38 -7.69
C GLY A 95 -14.80 8.28 -8.27
N THR A 96 -14.15 8.50 -9.41
CA THR A 96 -13.25 7.51 -10.04
C THR A 96 -11.97 7.38 -9.23
N LEU A 97 -11.42 6.16 -9.10
CA LEU A 97 -10.11 5.94 -8.51
C LEU A 97 -9.07 6.68 -9.36
N VAL A 98 -8.34 7.62 -8.76
CA VAL A 98 -7.32 8.40 -9.46
C VAL A 98 -5.92 7.99 -9.07
N ASP A 99 -5.73 7.52 -7.83
CA ASP A 99 -4.41 7.21 -7.32
C ASP A 99 -4.42 6.48 -5.96
N TRP A 100 -3.25 6.36 -5.35
CA TRP A 100 -3.04 5.82 -4.02
C TRP A 100 -1.94 6.60 -3.24
N ASP A 101 -2.24 7.01 -2.00
CA ASP A 101 -1.35 7.74 -1.10
C ASP A 101 -0.63 6.75 -0.17
N PHE A 102 0.66 6.53 -0.46
CA PHE A 102 1.53 5.62 0.29
C PHE A 102 1.71 6.09 1.72
N ARG A 103 1.86 7.40 1.95
CA ARG A 103 2.02 7.95 3.29
C ARG A 103 0.80 7.62 4.14
N VAL A 104 -0.42 7.82 3.64
CA VAL A 104 -1.65 7.42 4.38
C VAL A 104 -1.65 5.91 4.64
N SER A 105 -1.22 5.11 3.67
CA SER A 105 -1.15 3.65 3.81
C SER A 105 -0.16 3.15 4.87
N ILE A 106 0.89 3.89 5.21
CA ILE A 106 1.88 3.44 6.21
C ILE A 106 1.70 4.10 7.57
N THR A 107 0.93 5.18 7.64
CA THR A 107 0.69 5.95 8.87
C THR A 107 -0.62 5.61 9.56
N THR A 108 -1.56 4.95 8.86
CA THR A 108 -2.85 4.58 9.43
C THR A 108 -2.76 3.31 10.27
N ALA A 109 -3.30 3.32 11.49
CA ALA A 109 -3.17 2.25 12.48
C ALA A 109 -3.72 0.87 12.03
N ALA A 110 -4.60 0.83 11.02
CA ALA A 110 -5.15 -0.39 10.44
C ALA A 110 -4.55 -0.72 9.06
N SER A 111 -3.42 -0.13 8.72
CA SER A 111 -2.72 -0.36 7.45
C SER A 111 -1.34 -1.02 7.62
N ALA A 112 -0.84 -1.06 8.85
CA ALA A 112 0.46 -1.64 9.18
C ALA A 112 0.30 -3.10 9.65
N MET A 113 1.28 -3.92 9.28
CA MET A 113 1.53 -5.31 9.72
C MET A 113 0.27 -6.17 10.02
N PRO A 114 -0.06 -7.16 9.19
CA PRO A 114 -1.28 -8.00 9.32
C PRO A 114 -1.30 -8.96 10.52
N GLY A 115 -0.41 -8.77 11.50
CA GLY A 115 -0.39 -9.47 12.76
C GLY A 115 0.12 -10.92 12.70
N PRO A 116 0.18 -11.60 13.87
CA PRO A 116 0.77 -12.93 14.00
C PRO A 116 -0.02 -14.04 13.28
N GLU A 117 -1.32 -13.85 13.04
CA GLU A 117 -2.14 -14.84 12.31
C GLU A 117 -1.77 -14.90 10.83
N TYR A 118 -1.62 -13.74 10.18
CA TYR A 118 -1.12 -13.68 8.81
C TYR A 118 0.28 -14.27 8.72
N GLU A 119 1.17 -13.93 9.66
CA GLU A 119 2.54 -14.45 9.69
C GLU A 119 2.59 -15.98 9.80
N ARG A 120 1.70 -16.55 10.62
CA ARG A 120 1.54 -18.01 10.74
C ARG A 120 1.04 -18.63 9.43
N LEU A 121 0.01 -18.04 8.82
CA LEU A 121 -0.51 -18.50 7.53
C LEU A 121 0.56 -18.43 6.44
N ARG A 122 1.30 -17.33 6.36
CA ARG A 122 2.42 -17.14 5.43
C ARG A 122 3.47 -18.22 5.59
N ALA A 123 3.89 -18.50 6.82
CA ALA A 123 4.86 -19.57 7.10
C ALA A 123 4.32 -20.96 6.69
N GLN A 124 3.02 -21.21 6.88
CA GLN A 124 2.37 -22.46 6.52
C GLN A 124 2.28 -22.65 4.99
N VAL A 125 1.87 -21.62 4.24
CA VAL A 125 1.64 -21.75 2.79
C VAL A 125 2.90 -21.58 1.95
N ALA A 126 3.95 -20.91 2.46
CA ALA A 126 5.21 -20.72 1.74
C ALA A 126 5.82 -22.03 1.17
N PRO A 127 5.98 -23.12 1.94
CA PRO A 127 6.50 -24.38 1.38
C PRO A 127 5.55 -25.01 0.35
N VAL A 128 4.24 -24.80 0.48
CA VAL A 128 3.24 -25.27 -0.49
C VAL A 128 3.39 -24.51 -1.80
N GLN A 129 3.49 -23.18 -1.73
CA GLN A 129 3.72 -22.30 -2.87
C GLN A 129 5.03 -22.63 -3.61
N ALA A 130 6.11 -22.90 -2.87
CA ALA A 130 7.38 -23.29 -3.46
C ALA A 130 7.27 -24.61 -4.24
N ARG A 131 6.63 -25.63 -3.66
CA ARG A 131 6.38 -26.92 -4.35
C ARG A 131 5.47 -26.73 -5.57
N ALA A 132 4.41 -25.94 -5.44
CA ALA A 132 3.49 -25.65 -6.53
C ALA A 132 4.20 -24.95 -7.70
N LYS A 133 5.10 -23.99 -7.43
CA LYS A 133 5.94 -23.36 -8.47
C LYS A 133 6.81 -24.37 -9.21
N VAL A 134 7.53 -25.23 -8.49
CA VAL A 134 8.38 -26.28 -9.09
C VAL A 134 7.56 -27.26 -9.92
N ALA A 135 6.38 -27.67 -9.42
CA ALA A 135 5.48 -28.58 -10.10
C ALA A 135 4.65 -27.93 -11.23
N ARG A 136 4.76 -26.60 -11.42
CA ARG A 136 3.88 -25.80 -12.29
C ARG A 136 2.38 -25.94 -11.97
N ASP A 137 2.06 -26.24 -10.71
CA ASP A 137 0.69 -26.34 -10.21
C ASP A 137 0.13 -24.93 -9.91
N ARG A 138 -0.47 -24.34 -10.93
CA ARG A 138 -1.07 -22.99 -10.85
C ARG A 138 -2.26 -22.94 -9.90
N GLU A 139 -3.03 -24.02 -9.78
CA GLU A 139 -4.26 -24.02 -8.99
C GLU A 139 -3.98 -24.02 -7.49
N THR A 140 -3.07 -24.89 -7.03
CA THR A 140 -2.61 -24.88 -5.64
C THR A 140 -1.96 -23.53 -5.29
N TYR A 141 -1.17 -22.95 -6.21
CA TYR A 141 -0.59 -21.63 -6.00
C TYR A 141 -1.67 -20.54 -5.88
N ARG A 142 -2.67 -20.55 -6.77
CA ARG A 142 -3.82 -19.62 -6.76
C ARG A 142 -4.59 -19.69 -5.44
N GLN A 143 -4.90 -20.89 -4.96
CA GLN A 143 -5.63 -21.09 -3.70
C GLN A 143 -4.87 -20.53 -2.50
N THR A 144 -3.56 -20.79 -2.42
CA THR A 144 -2.72 -20.26 -1.33
C THR A 144 -2.53 -18.74 -1.42
N LEU A 145 -2.44 -18.16 -2.62
CA LEU A 145 -2.46 -16.72 -2.80
C LEU A 145 -3.78 -16.11 -2.30
N ALA A 146 -4.92 -16.70 -2.66
CA ALA A 146 -6.23 -16.23 -2.24
C ALA A 146 -6.35 -16.22 -0.71
N GLN A 147 -5.90 -17.28 -0.02
CA GLN A 147 -5.89 -17.33 1.44
C GLN A 147 -5.05 -16.19 2.06
N LEU A 148 -3.87 -15.92 1.52
CA LEU A 148 -2.99 -14.86 2.03
C LEU A 148 -3.60 -13.46 1.83
N PHE A 149 -4.10 -13.16 0.64
CA PHE A 149 -4.69 -11.85 0.37
C PHE A 149 -6.00 -11.64 1.11
N ASP A 150 -6.83 -12.68 1.23
CA ASP A 150 -8.08 -12.61 2.00
C ASP A 150 -7.80 -12.27 3.47
N MET A 151 -6.79 -12.93 4.07
CA MET A 151 -6.32 -12.66 5.42
C MET A 151 -5.74 -11.24 5.54
N HIS A 152 -4.89 -10.85 4.59
CA HIS A 152 -4.27 -9.53 4.61
C HIS A 152 -5.32 -8.40 4.51
N MET A 153 -6.32 -8.54 3.63
CA MET A 153 -7.42 -7.57 3.49
C MET A 153 -8.24 -7.45 4.77
N ARG A 154 -8.43 -8.54 5.53
CA ARG A 154 -9.10 -8.49 6.84
C ARG A 154 -8.25 -7.85 7.91
N ALA A 155 -6.95 -8.16 7.94
CA ALA A 155 -6.04 -7.71 8.98
C ALA A 155 -5.56 -6.26 8.79
N CYS A 156 -5.46 -5.80 7.54
CA CYS A 156 -5.01 -4.45 7.18
C CYS A 156 -6.00 -3.73 6.25
N PRO A 157 -7.27 -3.54 6.66
CA PRO A 157 -8.31 -3.01 5.77
C PRO A 157 -8.01 -1.59 5.29
N ALA A 158 -7.31 -0.76 6.07
CA ALA A 158 -7.02 0.62 5.71
C ALA A 158 -5.89 0.76 4.66
N SER A 159 -5.24 -0.34 4.29
CA SER A 159 -4.32 -0.40 3.15
C SER A 159 -5.02 -0.52 1.81
N TYR A 160 -6.32 -0.82 1.82
CA TYR A 160 -7.16 -1.05 0.66
C TYR A 160 -8.23 0.04 0.53
N SER A 161 -9.07 -0.08 -0.50
CA SER A 161 -10.21 0.79 -0.67
C SER A 161 -11.14 0.72 0.54
N PRO A 162 -11.75 1.85 0.98
CA PRO A 162 -12.83 1.84 1.96
C PRO A 162 -14.03 0.97 1.54
N ARG A 163 -14.10 0.57 0.26
CA ARG A 163 -15.09 -0.35 -0.29
C ARG A 163 -14.91 -1.80 0.14
N LEU A 164 -13.81 -2.17 0.81
CA LEU A 164 -13.61 -3.54 1.30
C LEU A 164 -14.71 -4.06 2.24
N GLY A 165 -15.50 -3.18 2.87
CA GLY A 165 -16.65 -3.57 3.66
C GLY A 165 -17.80 -4.19 2.84
N ASP A 166 -17.86 -3.93 1.54
CA ASP A 166 -18.79 -4.58 0.61
C ASP A 166 -18.24 -5.97 0.22
N PRO A 167 -18.95 -7.07 0.55
CA PRO A 167 -18.51 -8.43 0.22
C PRO A 167 -18.30 -8.66 -1.28
N ALA A 168 -19.11 -8.03 -2.14
CA ALA A 168 -18.99 -8.18 -3.59
C ALA A 168 -17.73 -7.48 -4.10
N TYR A 169 -17.50 -6.24 -3.66
CA TYR A 169 -16.26 -5.52 -3.97
C TYR A 169 -15.02 -6.30 -3.48
N ARG A 170 -15.06 -6.80 -2.24
CA ARG A 170 -13.96 -7.56 -1.64
C ARG A 170 -13.65 -8.85 -2.40
N ALA A 171 -14.67 -9.58 -2.84
CA ALA A 171 -14.49 -10.77 -3.66
C ALA A 171 -13.86 -10.43 -5.03
N ALA A 172 -14.34 -9.37 -5.69
CA ALA A 172 -13.83 -8.93 -6.99
C ALA A 172 -12.38 -8.45 -6.91
N ILE A 173 -12.04 -7.61 -5.92
CA ILE A 173 -10.65 -7.14 -5.76
C ILE A 173 -9.70 -8.29 -5.38
N LEU A 174 -10.17 -9.28 -4.60
CA LEU A 174 -9.39 -10.49 -4.29
C LEU A 174 -9.12 -11.31 -5.56
N ASP A 175 -10.15 -11.55 -6.39
CA ASP A 175 -9.98 -12.30 -7.65
C ASP A 175 -8.99 -11.61 -8.59
N TYR A 176 -9.17 -10.30 -8.82
CA TYR A 176 -8.23 -9.48 -9.58
C TYR A 176 -6.79 -9.59 -9.05
N THR A 177 -6.62 -9.43 -7.73
CA THR A 177 -5.30 -9.51 -7.09
C THR A 177 -4.70 -10.89 -7.30
N VAL A 178 -5.45 -11.96 -7.07
CA VAL A 178 -4.94 -13.33 -7.23
C VAL A 178 -4.56 -13.61 -8.69
N ALA A 179 -5.36 -13.17 -9.66
CA ALA A 179 -5.10 -13.38 -11.07
C ALA A 179 -3.80 -12.71 -11.54
N THR A 180 -3.62 -11.43 -11.18
CA THR A 180 -2.41 -10.66 -11.54
C THR A 180 -1.13 -11.26 -10.93
N TYR A 181 -1.18 -11.67 -9.66
CA TYR A 181 -0.04 -12.32 -8.99
C TYR A 181 0.26 -13.71 -9.55
N LEU A 182 -0.78 -14.47 -9.91
CA LEU A 182 -0.60 -15.81 -10.47
C LEU A 182 0.17 -15.74 -11.78
N ASP A 183 -0.16 -14.81 -12.66
CA ASP A 183 0.54 -14.69 -13.94
C ASP A 183 2.00 -14.26 -13.75
N ALA A 184 2.26 -13.25 -12.92
CA ALA A 184 3.63 -12.85 -12.58
C ALA A 184 4.44 -13.97 -11.91
N ALA A 185 3.79 -14.84 -11.12
CA ALA A 185 4.46 -15.94 -10.43
C ALA A 185 4.94 -17.06 -11.36
N PHE A 186 4.37 -17.19 -12.56
CA PHE A 186 4.72 -18.22 -13.54
C PHE A 186 5.31 -17.65 -14.84
N ASP A 187 5.50 -16.33 -14.93
CA ASP A 187 6.15 -15.67 -16.05
C ASP A 187 7.67 -15.53 -15.81
N PRO A 188 8.53 -16.18 -16.61
CA PRO A 188 9.99 -16.14 -16.40
C PRO A 188 10.57 -14.73 -16.53
N GLU A 189 10.01 -13.90 -17.40
CA GLU A 189 10.48 -12.53 -17.60
C GLU A 189 10.18 -11.64 -16.39
N ALA A 190 8.96 -11.71 -15.84
CA ALA A 190 8.60 -11.04 -14.61
C ALA A 190 9.47 -11.50 -13.43
N GLN A 191 9.75 -12.79 -13.33
CA GLN A 191 10.67 -13.33 -12.31
C GLN A 191 12.10 -12.77 -12.47
N ALA A 192 12.61 -12.69 -13.69
CA ALA A 192 13.94 -12.13 -13.95
C ALA A 192 14.01 -10.62 -13.63
N ARG A 193 12.99 -9.85 -14.05
CA ARG A 193 12.90 -8.40 -13.77
C ARG A 193 12.74 -8.14 -12.27
N GLN A 194 11.97 -8.97 -11.56
CA GLN A 194 11.89 -8.95 -10.10
C GLN A 194 13.25 -9.19 -9.46
N ALA A 195 13.96 -10.25 -9.85
CA ALA A 195 15.27 -10.58 -9.29
C ALA A 195 16.31 -9.48 -9.56
N ALA A 196 16.26 -8.82 -10.72
CA ALA A 196 17.09 -7.68 -11.05
C ALA A 196 16.83 -6.49 -10.13
N MET A 197 15.56 -6.16 -9.90
CA MET A 197 15.18 -5.09 -8.97
C MET A 197 15.57 -5.44 -7.52
N ASP A 198 15.39 -6.69 -7.06
CA ASP A 198 15.87 -7.13 -5.75
C ASP A 198 17.40 -7.00 -5.63
N GLY A 199 18.12 -7.33 -6.71
CA GLY A 199 19.56 -7.12 -6.82
C GLY A 199 19.94 -5.65 -6.70
N ALA A 200 19.21 -4.76 -7.37
CA ALA A 200 19.43 -3.31 -7.30
C ALA A 200 19.17 -2.75 -5.89
N VAL A 201 18.11 -3.21 -5.21
CA VAL A 201 17.85 -2.84 -3.80
C VAL A 201 19.01 -3.27 -2.89
N ARG A 202 19.51 -4.51 -3.02
CA ARG A 202 20.67 -4.98 -2.25
C ARG A 202 21.96 -4.23 -2.59
N GLY A 203 22.07 -3.73 -3.82
CA GLY A 203 23.21 -2.97 -4.33
C GLY A 203 23.20 -1.49 -3.95
N LEU A 204 22.17 -1.01 -3.23
CA LEU A 204 22.09 0.38 -2.79
C LEU A 204 23.24 0.72 -1.85
N ARG A 205 23.89 1.85 -2.14
CA ARG A 205 24.93 2.45 -1.31
C ARG A 205 24.31 3.60 -0.52
N TRP A 206 24.75 3.73 0.72
CA TRP A 206 24.19 4.67 1.66
C TRP A 206 25.28 5.59 2.21
N SER A 207 24.94 6.86 2.37
CA SER A 207 25.71 7.86 3.09
C SER A 207 24.93 8.39 4.30
N GLY A 208 25.61 9.18 5.13
CA GLY A 208 25.10 9.60 6.44
C GLY A 208 25.60 8.70 7.57
N GLY A 209 25.59 9.25 8.78
CA GLY A 209 26.10 8.64 10.00
C GLY A 209 25.38 9.19 11.23
N PHE A 210 25.97 9.04 12.42
CA PHE A 210 25.34 9.52 13.65
C PHE A 210 25.03 11.02 13.57
N GLY A 211 23.76 11.40 13.75
CA GLY A 211 23.29 12.78 13.71
C GLY A 211 23.09 13.37 12.30
N THR A 212 23.34 12.64 11.23
CA THR A 212 23.06 13.08 9.85
C THR A 212 22.00 12.20 9.19
N PRO A 213 21.06 12.78 8.41
CA PRO A 213 20.06 11.98 7.71
C PRO A 213 20.71 10.95 6.81
N ARG A 214 20.24 9.70 6.88
CA ARG A 214 20.66 8.64 5.96
C ARG A 214 20.21 9.00 4.55
N ARG A 215 21.12 8.90 3.58
CA ARG A 215 20.86 9.20 2.17
C ARG A 215 21.32 8.06 1.28
N VAL A 216 20.61 7.82 0.18
CA VAL A 216 21.02 6.84 -0.82
C VAL A 216 21.92 7.52 -1.85
N GLU A 217 23.00 6.85 -2.25
CA GLU A 217 23.91 7.37 -3.27
C GLU A 217 23.24 7.34 -4.65
N ARG A 218 23.27 8.47 -5.36
CA ARG A 218 22.62 8.69 -6.67
C ARG A 218 22.84 7.55 -7.66
N GLN A 219 24.10 7.13 -7.88
CA GLN A 219 24.41 6.12 -8.90
C GLN A 219 23.74 4.77 -8.59
N SER A 220 23.82 4.32 -7.33
CA SER A 220 23.17 3.07 -6.92
C SER A 220 21.65 3.16 -6.98
N PHE A 221 21.08 4.34 -6.71
CA PHE A 221 19.65 4.57 -6.80
C PHE A 221 19.14 4.58 -8.25
N GLN A 222 19.88 5.14 -9.20
CA GLN A 222 19.51 5.11 -10.61
C GLN A 222 19.39 3.68 -11.17
N ALA A 223 20.25 2.76 -10.73
CA ALA A 223 20.14 1.35 -11.09
C ALA A 223 18.83 0.71 -10.57
N LEU A 224 18.38 1.12 -9.38
CA LEU A 224 17.08 0.72 -8.84
C LEU A 224 15.92 1.30 -9.65
N VAL A 225 15.96 2.60 -9.99
CA VAL A 225 14.92 3.24 -10.82
C VAL A 225 14.76 2.53 -12.17
N ALA A 226 15.87 2.23 -12.85
CA ALA A 226 15.86 1.50 -14.12
C ALA A 226 15.24 0.09 -13.97
N SER A 227 15.63 -0.64 -12.92
CA SER A 227 15.10 -1.98 -12.65
C SER A 227 13.61 -1.95 -12.29
N PHE A 228 13.18 -0.95 -11.53
CA PHE A 228 11.77 -0.74 -11.18
C PHE A 228 10.93 -0.46 -12.43
N LYS A 229 11.38 0.42 -13.33
CA LYS A 229 10.64 0.73 -14.58
C LYS A 229 10.48 -0.50 -15.46
N ALA A 230 11.54 -1.32 -15.60
CA ALA A 230 11.45 -2.59 -16.30
C ALA A 230 10.46 -3.54 -15.61
N PHE A 231 10.56 -3.72 -14.29
CA PHE A 231 9.61 -4.54 -13.54
C PHE A 231 8.16 -4.08 -13.72
N LEU A 232 7.92 -2.77 -13.61
CA LEU A 232 6.59 -2.17 -13.74
C LEU A 232 6.02 -2.46 -15.13
N GLU A 233 6.76 -2.16 -16.19
CA GLU A 233 6.30 -2.40 -17.57
C GLU A 233 5.82 -3.84 -17.79
N ARG A 234 6.58 -4.84 -17.33
CA ARG A 234 6.18 -6.25 -17.48
C ARG A 234 4.98 -6.59 -16.62
N SER A 235 4.93 -6.08 -15.40
CA SER A 235 3.80 -6.27 -14.50
C SER A 235 2.52 -5.70 -15.10
N SER A 236 2.59 -4.53 -15.75
CA SER A 236 1.47 -3.91 -16.44
C SER A 236 0.99 -4.73 -17.63
N GLN A 237 1.91 -5.28 -18.44
CA GLN A 237 1.54 -6.17 -19.54
C GLN A 237 0.81 -7.43 -19.07
N LEU A 238 1.21 -7.98 -17.92
CA LEU A 238 0.58 -9.17 -17.33
C LEU A 238 -0.75 -8.86 -16.65
N SER A 239 -0.92 -7.65 -16.11
CA SER A 239 -2.16 -7.25 -15.43
C SER A 239 -3.24 -6.71 -16.37
N GLU A 240 -2.85 -6.19 -17.54
CA GLU A 240 -3.74 -5.58 -18.53
C GLU A 240 -4.94 -6.48 -18.92
N PRO A 241 -4.78 -7.80 -19.15
CA PRO A 241 -5.92 -8.70 -19.43
C PRO A 241 -6.91 -8.89 -18.28
N HIS A 242 -6.60 -8.41 -17.07
CA HIS A 242 -7.44 -8.58 -15.87
C HIS A 242 -8.08 -7.27 -15.40
N LEU A 243 -7.83 -6.14 -16.05
CA LEU A 243 -8.31 -4.83 -15.59
C LEU A 243 -9.84 -4.73 -15.51
N ASP A 244 -10.54 -5.47 -16.36
CA ASP A 244 -12.00 -5.61 -16.35
C ASP A 244 -12.55 -6.28 -15.08
N ARG A 245 -11.73 -7.11 -14.42
CA ARG A 245 -12.08 -7.77 -13.15
C ARG A 245 -11.91 -6.85 -11.94
N HIS A 246 -11.13 -5.78 -12.07
CA HIS A 246 -10.94 -4.85 -10.96
C HIS A 246 -12.25 -4.07 -10.73
N PRO A 247 -12.82 -4.05 -9.50
CA PRO A 247 -14.14 -3.48 -9.25
C PRO A 247 -14.25 -1.95 -9.44
N ASP A 248 -13.13 -1.24 -9.45
CA ASP A 248 -13.05 0.18 -9.85
C ASP A 248 -12.68 0.41 -11.34
N GLN A 249 -12.47 -0.66 -12.13
CA GLN A 249 -12.13 -0.63 -13.56
C GLN A 249 -11.07 0.42 -13.94
N PRO A 250 -9.90 0.45 -13.27
CA PRO A 250 -8.85 1.40 -13.56
C PRO A 250 -8.26 1.11 -14.94
N THR A 251 -7.84 2.17 -15.62
CA THR A 251 -6.99 2.01 -16.80
C THR A 251 -5.59 1.57 -16.38
N ARG A 252 -4.84 0.97 -17.30
CA ARG A 252 -3.42 0.65 -17.09
C ARG A 252 -2.62 1.86 -16.57
N ALA A 253 -2.89 3.04 -17.13
CA ALA A 253 -2.18 4.25 -16.73
C ALA A 253 -2.47 4.69 -15.28
N ILE A 254 -3.62 4.31 -14.71
CA ILE A 254 -3.92 4.53 -13.28
C ILE A 254 -3.12 3.54 -12.42
N ILE A 255 -3.09 2.25 -12.79
CA ILE A 255 -2.31 1.24 -12.07
C ILE A 255 -0.81 1.56 -12.09
N ASP A 256 -0.27 1.95 -13.25
CA ASP A 256 1.13 2.33 -13.42
C ASP A 256 1.46 3.61 -12.62
N GLY A 257 0.52 4.55 -12.59
CA GLY A 257 0.59 5.76 -11.77
C GLY A 257 0.66 5.44 -10.28
N ILE A 258 -0.23 4.57 -9.78
CA ILE A 258 -0.25 4.11 -8.39
C ILE A 258 1.08 3.46 -8.01
N ALA A 259 1.58 2.56 -8.85
CA ALA A 259 2.86 1.87 -8.63
C ALA A 259 4.03 2.85 -8.55
N SER A 260 4.12 3.74 -9.55
CA SER A 260 5.16 4.78 -9.62
C SER A 260 5.12 5.68 -8.40
N SER A 261 3.91 6.01 -7.94
CA SER A 261 3.70 6.90 -6.81
C SER A 261 4.06 6.28 -5.49
N ALA A 262 3.75 5.00 -5.30
CA ALA A 262 4.22 4.24 -4.14
C ALA A 262 5.75 4.17 -4.11
N PHE A 263 6.38 3.90 -5.27
CA PHE A 263 7.83 3.88 -5.39
C PHE A 263 8.45 5.24 -5.05
N VAL A 264 7.99 6.33 -5.66
CA VAL A 264 8.50 7.68 -5.39
C VAL A 264 8.33 8.05 -3.91
N GLN A 265 7.14 7.92 -3.35
CA GLN A 265 6.87 8.28 -1.94
C GLN A 265 7.74 7.50 -0.96
N GLY A 266 8.02 6.22 -1.23
CA GLY A 266 8.91 5.41 -0.41
C GLY A 266 10.37 5.90 -0.42
N TRP A 267 10.83 6.48 -1.53
CA TRP A 267 12.25 6.83 -1.71
C TRP A 267 12.57 8.32 -1.48
N LEU A 268 11.60 9.24 -1.64
CA LEU A 268 11.83 10.67 -1.46
C LEU A 268 12.58 11.03 -0.16
N PRO A 269 12.26 10.47 1.03
CA PRO A 269 12.96 10.82 2.26
C PRO A 269 14.46 10.50 2.30
N TYR A 270 14.97 9.69 1.35
CA TYR A 270 16.36 9.22 1.26
C TYR A 270 17.19 9.95 0.22
N LEU A 271 16.57 10.81 -0.55
CA LEU A 271 17.20 11.50 -1.67
C LEU A 271 17.54 12.93 -1.27
N ALA A 272 18.61 13.47 -1.87
CA ALA A 272 18.84 14.90 -1.85
C ALA A 272 17.76 15.61 -2.68
N GLU A 273 17.47 16.87 -2.39
CA GLU A 273 16.41 17.64 -3.07
C GLU A 273 16.52 17.62 -4.61
N PRO A 274 17.71 17.79 -5.23
CA PRO A 274 17.82 17.67 -6.68
C PRO A 274 17.47 16.27 -7.22
N ASP A 275 17.72 15.21 -6.44
CA ASP A 275 17.40 13.83 -6.81
C ASP A 275 15.92 13.51 -6.61
N GLN A 276 15.28 14.15 -5.63
CA GLN A 276 13.83 14.07 -5.44
C GLN A 276 13.10 14.65 -6.65
N GLU A 277 13.48 15.85 -7.09
CA GLU A 277 12.89 16.50 -8.27
C GLU A 277 13.14 15.70 -9.56
N ALA A 278 14.36 15.17 -9.72
CA ALA A 278 14.70 14.34 -10.86
C ALA A 278 13.84 13.06 -10.90
N LEU A 279 13.67 12.38 -9.76
CA LEU A 279 12.83 11.18 -9.67
C LEU A 279 11.36 11.48 -9.97
N ILE A 280 10.79 12.54 -9.37
CA ILE A 280 9.39 12.95 -9.62
C ILE A 280 9.17 13.21 -11.11
N ARG A 281 10.10 13.91 -11.77
CA ARG A 281 10.05 14.19 -13.20
C ARG A 281 10.18 12.93 -14.05
N GLU A 282 11.15 12.07 -13.75
CA GLU A 282 11.40 10.83 -14.49
C GLU A 282 10.22 9.86 -14.41
N MET A 283 9.53 9.82 -13.27
CA MET A 283 8.35 8.98 -13.04
C MET A 283 7.05 9.60 -13.57
N GLY A 284 7.12 10.79 -14.19
CA GLY A 284 5.95 11.47 -14.76
C GLY A 284 4.95 12.00 -13.73
N LEU A 285 5.39 12.23 -12.49
CA LEU A 285 4.54 12.70 -11.37
C LEU A 285 4.66 14.22 -11.13
N GLY A 286 5.17 14.96 -12.12
CA GLY A 286 5.33 16.41 -12.04
C GLY A 286 3.99 17.13 -11.83
N GLY A 287 3.91 17.98 -10.80
CA GLY A 287 2.68 18.71 -10.45
C GLY A 287 1.77 18.00 -9.45
N GLU A 288 2.08 16.76 -9.07
CA GLU A 288 1.28 16.00 -8.09
C GLU A 288 1.68 16.28 -6.64
N TYR A 289 2.85 16.86 -6.36
CA TYR A 289 3.27 17.21 -5.00
C TYR A 289 3.27 18.73 -4.83
N VAL A 290 2.14 19.28 -4.37
CA VAL A 290 1.96 20.73 -4.20
C VAL A 290 1.28 21.05 -2.86
N PRO A 291 1.44 22.27 -2.33
CA PRO A 291 0.64 22.74 -1.21
C PRO A 291 -0.86 22.67 -1.55
N LEU A 292 -1.67 22.16 -0.62
CA LEU A 292 -3.10 22.09 -0.81
C LEU A 292 -3.73 23.49 -0.66
N THR A 293 -4.48 23.91 -1.66
CA THR A 293 -5.37 25.08 -1.55
C THR A 293 -6.70 24.61 -0.99
N PRO A 294 -7.17 25.14 0.15
CA PRO A 294 -8.50 24.84 0.66
C PRO A 294 -9.56 25.17 -0.39
N VAL A 295 -10.56 24.30 -0.51
CA VAL A 295 -11.75 24.54 -1.33
C VAL A 295 -12.99 24.50 -0.44
N ASP A 296 -13.98 25.31 -0.80
CA ASP A 296 -15.27 25.26 -0.13
C ASP A 296 -15.96 23.93 -0.43
N THR A 297 -16.54 23.33 0.60
CA THR A 297 -17.28 22.08 0.51
C THR A 297 -18.63 22.23 1.19
N THR A 298 -19.61 21.46 0.72
CA THR A 298 -20.90 21.29 1.39
C THR A 298 -20.97 19.88 1.93
N ASP A 299 -21.35 19.73 3.19
CA ASP A 299 -21.56 18.40 3.77
C ASP A 299 -22.80 17.74 3.20
N ARG A 300 -22.63 16.51 2.74
CA ARG A 300 -23.69 15.56 2.40
C ARG A 300 -23.63 14.38 3.35
N HIS A 301 -24.70 13.62 3.48
CA HIS A 301 -24.78 12.47 4.38
C HIS A 301 -24.86 11.20 3.55
N CYS A 302 -23.90 10.30 3.75
CA CYS A 302 -23.89 9.05 3.02
C CYS A 302 -25.15 8.23 3.34
N GLY A 303 -25.94 7.90 2.33
CA GLY A 303 -27.14 7.08 2.49
C GLY A 303 -26.84 5.71 3.09
N SER A 304 -25.64 5.14 2.88
CA SER A 304 -25.27 3.83 3.40
C SER A 304 -24.91 3.81 4.88
N CYS A 305 -24.17 4.80 5.39
CA CYS A 305 -23.65 4.79 6.76
C CYS A 305 -24.05 6.00 7.61
N GLY A 306 -24.73 6.98 7.03
CA GLY A 306 -25.16 8.22 7.67
C GLY A 306 -24.04 9.22 7.96
N GLN A 307 -22.78 8.89 7.66
CA GLN A 307 -21.66 9.76 7.96
C GLN A 307 -21.61 10.97 7.01
N PRO A 308 -21.21 12.15 7.52
CA PRO A 308 -20.92 13.30 6.68
C PRO A 308 -19.84 12.98 5.64
N SER A 309 -20.02 13.52 4.45
CA SER A 309 -19.15 13.42 3.30
C SER A 309 -19.07 14.82 2.69
N PRO A 310 -17.94 15.52 2.85
CA PRO A 310 -17.77 16.83 2.22
C PRO A 310 -17.83 16.68 0.70
N VAL A 311 -18.47 17.61 0.01
CA VAL A 311 -18.63 17.58 -1.45
C VAL A 311 -18.22 18.91 -2.04
N VAL A 312 -17.39 18.87 -3.07
CA VAL A 312 -17.00 20.07 -3.83
C VAL A 312 -18.13 20.48 -4.78
N ALA A 313 -18.21 21.77 -5.09
CA ALA A 313 -19.18 22.27 -6.06
C ALA A 313 -19.07 21.52 -7.40
N ARG A 314 -20.22 21.17 -8.00
CA ARG A 314 -20.33 20.46 -9.29
C ARG A 314 -19.85 19.00 -9.27
N ALA A 315 -19.60 18.41 -8.11
CA ALA A 315 -19.44 16.97 -8.03
C ALA A 315 -20.75 16.27 -8.41
N GLU A 316 -20.62 15.18 -9.17
CA GLU A 316 -21.76 14.34 -9.55
C GLU A 316 -21.86 13.13 -8.64
N ARG A 317 -20.70 12.57 -8.26
CA ARG A 317 -20.62 11.39 -7.40
C ARG A 317 -19.33 11.40 -6.60
N VAL A 318 -19.41 10.87 -5.38
CA VAL A 318 -18.26 10.77 -4.47
C VAL A 318 -18.24 9.41 -3.79
N VAL A 319 -17.03 8.90 -3.50
CA VAL A 319 -16.85 7.72 -2.66
C VAL A 319 -16.85 8.16 -1.21
N CYS A 320 -17.74 7.59 -0.40
CA CYS A 320 -17.74 7.82 1.04
C CYS A 320 -16.49 7.19 1.66
N GLU A 321 -15.55 7.99 2.16
CA GLU A 321 -14.31 7.50 2.76
C GLU A 321 -14.52 6.71 4.08
N SER A 322 -15.74 6.77 4.65
CA SER A 322 -16.10 6.00 5.85
C SER A 322 -16.60 4.58 5.56
N CYS A 323 -17.28 4.35 4.43
CA CYS A 323 -17.90 3.04 4.12
C CYS A 323 -17.68 2.55 2.69
N GLY A 324 -16.98 3.31 1.86
CA GLY A 324 -16.68 3.01 0.46
C GLY A 324 -17.81 3.17 -0.54
N HIS A 325 -19.07 3.30 -0.11
CA HIS A 325 -20.17 3.43 -1.06
C HIS A 325 -20.02 4.69 -1.92
N THR A 326 -20.22 4.53 -3.22
CA THR A 326 -20.31 5.67 -4.13
C THR A 326 -21.71 6.25 -4.03
N ILE A 327 -21.82 7.51 -3.62
CA ILE A 327 -23.09 8.22 -3.47
C ILE A 327 -23.27 9.22 -4.61
N ASP A 328 -24.51 9.34 -5.08
CA ASP A 328 -24.93 10.40 -6.00
C ASP A 328 -25.06 11.72 -5.23
N VAL A 329 -24.35 12.73 -5.68
CA VAL A 329 -24.37 14.09 -5.10
C VAL A 329 -24.73 15.15 -6.14
N SER A 330 -25.08 14.72 -7.36
CA SER A 330 -25.63 15.58 -8.41
C SER A 330 -27.04 16.07 -8.08
N ARG A 331 -27.73 15.37 -7.17
CA ARG A 331 -29.10 15.65 -6.73
C ARG A 331 -29.13 16.15 -5.28
N PRO A 332 -30.21 16.84 -4.86
CA PRO A 332 -30.44 17.14 -3.45
C PRO A 332 -30.56 15.87 -2.61
N GLU A 333 -30.20 15.97 -1.33
CA GLU A 333 -30.45 14.90 -0.38
C GLU A 333 -31.94 14.65 -0.23
N ILE A 334 -32.32 13.37 -0.16
CA ILE A 334 -33.68 13.00 0.20
C ILE A 334 -33.84 12.99 1.71
N GLN A 335 -35.02 13.34 2.20
CA GLN A 335 -35.35 13.25 3.61
C GLN A 335 -35.98 11.89 3.88
N CYS A 336 -35.44 11.13 4.84
CA CYS A 336 -36.09 9.90 5.30
C CYS A 336 -37.47 10.23 5.85
N THR A 337 -38.53 9.66 5.29
CA THR A 337 -39.91 9.95 5.69
C THR A 337 -40.25 9.50 7.11
N SER A 338 -39.45 8.61 7.70
CA SER A 338 -39.64 8.12 9.06
C SER A 338 -38.93 8.96 10.12
N CYS A 339 -37.68 9.38 9.89
CA CYS A 339 -36.87 10.07 10.91
C CYS A 339 -36.38 11.47 10.50
N GLY A 340 -36.68 11.91 9.27
CA GLY A 340 -36.27 13.22 8.76
C GLY A 340 -34.77 13.38 8.50
N ALA A 341 -33.99 12.30 8.49
CA ALA A 341 -32.55 12.39 8.22
C ALA A 341 -32.31 12.68 6.72
N PRO A 342 -31.45 13.65 6.37
CA PRO A 342 -31.01 13.88 4.98
C PRO A 342 -30.07 12.76 4.54
N LEU A 343 -30.23 12.27 3.30
CA LEU A 343 -29.43 11.17 2.75
C LEU A 343 -29.12 11.38 1.26
N SER A 344 -27.86 11.20 0.89
CA SER A 344 -27.39 11.03 -0.49
C SER A 344 -27.31 9.54 -0.84
N ILE A 345 -28.08 9.09 -1.83
CA ILE A 345 -28.32 7.66 -2.07
C ILE A 345 -27.15 7.03 -2.83
N PRO A 346 -26.76 5.78 -2.49
CA PRO A 346 -25.77 5.05 -3.28
C PRO A 346 -26.17 4.92 -4.75
N ILE A 347 -25.21 5.05 -5.66
CA ILE A 347 -25.46 4.90 -7.10
C ILE A 347 -26.05 3.52 -7.39
N GLY A 348 -27.12 3.48 -8.19
CA GLY A 348 -27.80 2.27 -8.61
C GLY A 348 -28.75 1.65 -7.55
N ALA A 349 -28.86 2.24 -6.37
CA ALA A 349 -29.74 1.72 -5.32
C ALA A 349 -31.21 2.16 -5.54
N THR A 350 -32.05 1.24 -6.03
CA THR A 350 -33.51 1.47 -6.17
C THR A 350 -34.25 1.31 -4.83
N ARG A 351 -33.65 0.60 -3.89
CA ARG A 351 -34.15 0.35 -2.54
C ARG A 351 -32.99 0.43 -1.55
N HIS A 352 -33.17 1.13 -0.45
CA HIS A 352 -32.11 1.33 0.54
C HIS A 352 -32.65 1.48 1.96
N ALA A 353 -32.01 0.88 2.96
CA ALA A 353 -32.41 1.04 4.35
C ALA A 353 -31.77 2.29 4.96
N CYS A 354 -32.57 3.17 5.58
CA CYS A 354 -32.05 4.34 6.28
C CYS A 354 -31.05 3.91 7.37
N PRO A 355 -29.83 4.48 7.42
CA PRO A 355 -28.79 4.05 8.35
C PRO A 355 -29.12 4.45 9.80
N HIS A 356 -30.03 5.41 10.00
CA HIS A 356 -30.41 5.92 11.32
C HIS A 356 -31.61 5.18 11.93
N CYS A 357 -32.66 4.90 11.16
CA CYS A 357 -33.91 4.32 11.67
C CYS A 357 -34.31 2.98 11.02
N ARG A 358 -33.54 2.50 10.03
CA ARG A 358 -33.79 1.26 9.27
C ARG A 358 -35.07 1.25 8.43
N ALA A 359 -35.76 2.39 8.30
CA ALA A 359 -36.88 2.52 7.38
C ALA A 359 -36.47 2.21 5.93
N ASP A 360 -37.35 1.53 5.21
CA ASP A 360 -37.16 1.18 3.80
C ASP A 360 -37.41 2.42 2.92
N LEU A 361 -36.37 2.87 2.21
CA LEU A 361 -36.43 3.96 1.26
C LEU A 361 -36.54 3.37 -0.14
N ARG A 362 -37.57 3.78 -0.88
CA ARG A 362 -37.78 3.42 -2.28
C ARG A 362 -37.62 4.65 -3.15
N MET A 363 -36.82 4.51 -4.20
CA MET A 363 -36.59 5.57 -5.18
C MET A 363 -37.47 5.28 -6.39
N ASP A 364 -38.56 6.03 -6.55
CA ASP A 364 -39.45 5.89 -7.69
C ASP A 364 -38.90 6.65 -8.90
N GLY A 365 -38.47 5.92 -9.93
CA GLY A 365 -37.87 6.45 -11.16
C GLY A 365 -36.51 5.83 -11.43
N ALA A 366 -36.24 5.47 -12.68
CA ALA A 366 -34.92 5.01 -13.10
C ALA A 366 -33.90 6.09 -12.70
N LEU A 367 -33.02 5.72 -11.77
CA LEU A 367 -31.99 6.59 -11.19
C LEU A 367 -30.98 6.99 -12.25
#